data_AF-A0A816B897-F1
#
_entry.id   AF-A0A816B897-F1
#
_cell.length_a   1.000
_cell.length_b   1.000
_cell.length_c   1.000
_cell.angle_alpha   90.00
_cell.angle_beta   90.00
_cell.angle_gamma   90.00
#
_symmetry.space_group_name_H-M   'P 1'
#
loop_
_entity.id
_entity.type
_entity.pdbx_description
1 polymer ?
#
loop_
_entity_poly.entity_id
_entity_poly.type
_entity_poly.pdbx_seq_one_letter_code
_entity_poly.pdbx_strand_id
1 'polypeptide(L)'
;MAALPFVLGGLAVAGGSGKLIWDKFLKVPPNTPYDIVVRLNSLLALKTSGWDILLSENTRSVSPQNSTGDNVHGLVVGVLGSYNRGKSFFLNLLCHSKLPSGKLISTEGISITIPKKTSENIIFIDTAGTDTAIPKDKLDDKKATEALLREVALHLSSFIIIVVNRLRATDQTYIQQVLQHAKESQQKKEIIIVHNLMDVETVEDANEVIHKEVEQLFDSKKDTIILQMGNQQSLVEFFGSENNGIKLRHFVLTKVGSPSAQIWNQRSIDGIMSILQVATSERRDLNVIGEMIHFINTKLPQIFITENVSGEDPQQKFEVQLNAKRTNIVLSQRRELEDLSRNPVELTLSPKLAYDEAGYFIGIGSMDYGQWQPFYDLYETDDDIYVIIDLAGFKKENMKTKVMEKAIVLEGSRDDLKTQLPQPVVRHQKIPFGRFKLDISLPAEIELVGIKPERDDGLYKIKCSKKKTTAIYLE
;
A
#
# COMPACT_ATOMS: atom_id res chain seq x y z
N MET A 1 -22.46 7.92 3.82
CA MET A 1 -22.59 7.58 5.26
C MET A 1 -23.16 6.18 5.50
N ALA A 2 -24.07 5.67 4.65
CA ALA A 2 -24.61 4.31 4.79
C ALA A 2 -23.53 3.19 4.83
N ALA A 3 -22.40 3.42 4.15
CA ALA A 3 -21.24 2.52 4.16
C ALA A 3 -20.51 2.39 5.51
N LEU A 4 -20.68 3.34 6.45
CA LEU A 4 -19.83 3.45 7.63
C LEU A 4 -19.79 2.18 8.53
N PRO A 5 -20.92 1.53 8.86
CA PRO A 5 -20.89 0.30 9.67
C PRO A 5 -20.12 -0.84 8.99
N PHE A 6 -20.14 -0.87 7.65
CA PHE A 6 -19.45 -1.85 6.83
C PHE A 6 -17.95 -1.57 6.74
N VAL A 7 -17.54 -0.29 6.62
CA VAL A 7 -16.13 0.15 6.68
C VAL A 7 -15.40 -0.41 7.90
N LEU A 8 -16.11 -0.47 9.01
CA LEU A 8 -15.57 -0.95 10.28
C LEU A 8 -15.68 -2.48 10.44
N GLY A 9 -16.22 -3.16 9.43
CA GLY A 9 -16.27 -4.62 9.33
C GLY A 9 -17.48 -5.28 9.93
N GLY A 10 -18.56 -4.52 10.22
CA GLY A 10 -19.66 -5.04 11.02
C GLY A 10 -19.13 -5.50 12.38
N LEU A 11 -18.83 -4.57 13.28
CA LEU A 11 -18.33 -4.87 14.64
C LEU A 11 -19.39 -5.51 15.56
N ALA A 12 -20.24 -6.38 15.01
CA ALA A 12 -20.97 -7.44 15.68
C ALA A 12 -20.70 -8.69 14.81
N VAL A 13 -20.07 -9.76 15.27
CA VAL A 13 -20.49 -10.59 16.39
C VAL A 13 -19.24 -11.29 16.97
N ALA A 14 -18.64 -10.73 18.01
CA ALA A 14 -17.77 -11.51 18.88
C ALA A 14 -18.63 -12.04 20.04
N GLY A 15 -19.33 -13.15 19.78
CA GLY A 15 -20.01 -13.96 20.79
C GLY A 15 -21.48 -13.62 21.03
N GLY A 16 -22.38 -14.43 20.45
CA GLY A 16 -23.70 -14.86 20.98
C GLY A 16 -24.78 -13.86 21.43
N SER A 17 -24.43 -12.63 21.80
CA SER A 17 -25.33 -11.59 22.27
C SER A 17 -25.06 -10.35 21.44
N GLY A 18 -25.99 -9.97 20.55
CA GLY A 18 -25.89 -8.84 19.62
C GLY A 18 -25.84 -7.45 20.27
N LYS A 19 -25.02 -7.26 21.30
CA LYS A 19 -24.74 -6.01 22.00
C LYS A 19 -23.24 -6.01 22.36
N LEU A 20 -22.58 -4.85 22.29
CA LEU A 20 -21.18 -4.58 22.68
C LEU A 20 -20.07 -4.73 21.60
N ILE A 21 -20.01 -3.78 20.66
CA ILE A 21 -18.72 -3.13 20.27
C ILE A 21 -19.00 -1.67 19.88
N TRP A 22 -20.14 -1.40 19.25
CA TRP A 22 -20.51 -0.08 18.72
C TRP A 22 -20.64 1.02 19.77
N ASP A 23 -21.10 0.69 20.98
CA ASP A 23 -21.23 1.66 22.08
C ASP A 23 -19.89 2.28 22.50
N LYS A 24 -18.76 1.61 22.22
CA LYS A 24 -17.41 2.14 22.54
C LYS A 24 -17.02 3.32 21.64
N PHE A 25 -17.57 3.36 20.42
CA PHE A 25 -17.31 4.40 19.44
C PHE A 25 -18.13 5.67 19.64
N LEU A 26 -19.03 5.69 20.63
CA LEU A 26 -19.85 6.87 20.97
C LEU A 26 -19.04 8.00 21.62
N LYS A 27 -17.84 7.71 22.16
CA LYS A 27 -16.92 8.73 22.69
C LYS A 27 -16.10 9.34 21.56
N VAL A 28 -16.74 10.20 20.77
CA VAL A 28 -16.10 10.91 19.66
C VAL A 28 -15.32 12.13 20.18
N PRO A 29 -14.01 12.23 19.92
CA PRO A 29 -13.26 13.45 20.20
C PRO A 29 -13.79 14.62 19.36
N PRO A 30 -13.92 15.83 19.94
CA PRO A 30 -14.30 17.00 19.17
C PRO A 30 -13.29 17.27 18.06
N ASN A 31 -13.76 17.77 16.91
CA ASN A 31 -12.94 18.17 15.75
C ASN A 31 -12.15 17.05 15.04
N THR A 32 -12.59 15.78 15.11
CA THR A 32 -12.00 14.72 14.26
C THR A 32 -12.31 15.04 12.78
N PRO A 33 -11.29 15.29 11.94
CA PRO A 33 -11.51 15.89 10.62
C PRO A 33 -12.06 14.94 9.56
N TYR A 34 -11.71 13.65 9.66
CA TYR A 34 -12.14 12.58 8.77
C TYR A 34 -13.21 11.72 9.44
N ASP A 35 -14.00 11.01 8.65
CA ASP A 35 -15.10 10.17 9.16
C ASP A 35 -14.59 9.03 10.04
N ILE A 36 -13.45 8.45 9.69
CA ILE A 36 -12.68 7.50 10.52
C ILE A 36 -11.20 7.88 10.47
N VAL A 37 -10.50 7.80 11.60
CA VAL A 37 -9.04 7.94 11.68
C VAL A 37 -8.46 6.78 12.48
N VAL A 38 -7.64 5.95 11.86
CA VAL A 38 -6.79 4.97 12.56
C VAL A 38 -5.45 5.64 12.83
N ARG A 39 -5.18 5.97 14.10
CA ARG A 39 -3.97 6.70 14.55
C ARG A 39 -2.75 5.79 14.64
N LEU A 40 -2.40 5.17 13.51
CA LEU A 40 -1.16 4.44 13.31
C LEU A 40 -0.02 5.46 13.05
N ASN A 41 0.34 6.21 14.10
CA ASN A 41 1.37 7.25 14.05
C ASN A 41 2.77 6.73 14.45
N SER A 42 2.84 5.55 15.06
CA SER A 42 4.07 4.88 15.46
C SER A 42 3.80 3.38 15.58
N LEU A 43 4.64 2.55 14.97
CA LEU A 43 4.60 1.10 15.16
C LEU A 43 4.91 0.72 16.61
N LEU A 44 5.86 1.43 17.23
CA LEU A 44 6.24 1.22 18.62
C LEU A 44 5.15 1.61 19.63
N ALA A 45 4.10 2.33 19.22
CA ALA A 45 2.93 2.57 20.08
C ALA A 45 2.24 1.27 20.52
N LEU A 46 2.39 0.17 19.76
CA LEU A 46 1.89 -1.16 20.15
C LEU A 46 2.47 -1.66 21.49
N LYS A 47 3.63 -1.15 21.92
CA LYS A 47 4.24 -1.45 23.23
C LYS A 47 3.37 -1.00 24.39
N THR A 48 2.72 0.15 24.25
CA THR A 48 2.08 0.89 25.34
C THR A 48 0.63 1.17 25.02
N SER A 49 0.28 2.01 24.07
CA SER A 49 -1.10 2.47 23.84
C SER A 49 -1.89 1.70 22.78
N GLY A 50 -1.21 1.04 21.85
CA GLY A 50 -1.82 0.61 20.58
C GLY A 50 -2.14 1.79 19.66
N TRP A 51 -3.01 1.56 18.68
CA TRP A 51 -3.46 2.56 17.70
C TRP A 51 -4.94 2.86 17.86
N ASP A 52 -5.27 4.09 18.25
CA ASP A 52 -6.67 4.49 18.43
C ASP A 52 -7.41 4.54 17.10
N ILE A 53 -8.69 4.17 17.14
CA ILE A 53 -9.65 4.39 16.05
C ILE A 53 -10.60 5.49 16.52
N LEU A 54 -10.56 6.63 15.83
CA LEU A 54 -11.43 7.78 16.07
C LEU A 54 -12.51 7.85 15.00
N LEU A 55 -13.70 8.28 15.37
CA LEU A 55 -14.78 8.59 14.44
C LEU A 55 -15.13 10.08 14.48
N SER A 56 -15.63 10.65 13.39
CA SER A 56 -16.11 12.05 13.38
C SER A 56 -17.44 12.24 14.10
N GLU A 57 -17.77 13.46 14.49
CA GLU A 57 -19.08 13.75 15.08
C GLU A 57 -20.23 13.49 14.10
N ASN A 58 -19.96 13.54 12.79
CA ASN A 58 -20.95 13.26 11.76
C ASN A 58 -21.42 11.80 11.83
N THR A 59 -20.64 10.88 12.41
CA THR A 59 -21.00 9.46 12.53
C THR A 59 -21.97 9.15 13.66
N ARG A 60 -22.21 10.10 14.59
CA ARG A 60 -23.07 9.89 15.78
C ARG A 60 -24.52 9.56 15.44
N SER A 61 -25.01 9.98 14.28
CA SER A 61 -26.39 9.71 13.82
C SER A 61 -26.55 8.38 13.08
N VAL A 62 -25.46 7.63 12.87
CA VAL A 62 -25.50 6.35 12.15
C VAL A 62 -25.83 5.22 13.12
N SER A 63 -27.07 4.72 13.06
CA SER A 63 -27.44 3.49 13.76
C SER A 63 -26.82 2.29 13.05
N PRO A 64 -26.22 1.32 13.76
CA PRO A 64 -25.92 0.02 13.16
C PRO A 64 -27.30 -0.60 12.89
N GLN A 65 -27.75 -0.61 11.64
CA GLN A 65 -28.85 -1.50 11.32
C GLN A 65 -28.35 -2.92 11.58
N ASN A 66 -29.22 -3.78 12.12
CA ASN A 66 -28.96 -5.22 12.22
C ASN A 66 -28.92 -5.80 10.79
N SER A 67 -27.90 -5.46 10.01
CA SER A 67 -27.59 -6.10 8.74
C SER A 67 -26.79 -7.37 9.05
N THR A 68 -27.50 -8.33 9.64
CA THR A 68 -27.09 -9.73 9.59
C THR A 68 -27.15 -10.18 8.13
N GLY A 69 -26.01 -10.24 7.45
CA GLY A 69 -25.85 -11.13 6.29
C GLY A 69 -25.48 -10.52 4.94
N ASP A 70 -25.64 -9.23 4.69
CA ASP A 70 -25.31 -8.66 3.36
C ASP A 70 -23.93 -7.99 3.36
N ASN A 71 -22.97 -8.58 2.64
CA ASN A 71 -21.69 -7.94 2.32
C ASN A 71 -21.98 -6.69 1.48
N VAL A 72 -21.75 -5.50 2.05
CA VAL A 72 -21.91 -4.26 1.30
C VAL A 72 -20.66 -4.01 0.49
N HIS A 73 -20.82 -4.15 -0.82
CA HIS A 73 -19.78 -3.86 -1.78
C HIS A 73 -19.67 -2.36 -2.06
N GLY A 74 -18.43 -1.88 -2.13
CA GLY A 74 -18.11 -0.48 -2.38
C GLY A 74 -16.74 -0.31 -3.01
N LEU A 75 -16.44 0.91 -3.44
CA LEU A 75 -15.17 1.26 -4.05
C LEU A 75 -14.25 1.89 -3.00
N VAL A 76 -13.04 1.33 -2.86
CA VAL A 76 -12.02 1.87 -1.95
C VAL A 76 -10.97 2.58 -2.80
N VAL A 77 -10.85 3.90 -2.58
CA VAL A 77 -9.98 4.77 -3.38
C VAL A 77 -8.85 5.30 -2.51
N GLY A 78 -7.61 4.95 -2.85
CA GLY A 78 -6.42 5.42 -2.15
C GLY A 78 -5.89 6.69 -2.77
N VAL A 79 -5.78 7.77 -2.00
CA VAL A 79 -5.15 9.02 -2.44
C VAL A 79 -3.70 9.03 -1.97
N LEU A 80 -2.79 8.83 -2.91
CA LEU A 80 -1.35 8.73 -2.71
C LEU A 80 -0.62 9.95 -3.26
N GLY A 81 0.66 10.08 -2.91
CA GLY A 81 1.51 11.20 -3.29
C GLY A 81 2.40 11.65 -2.13
N SER A 82 3.58 12.18 -2.46
CA SER A 82 4.54 12.72 -1.49
C SER A 82 3.93 13.82 -0.61
N TYR A 83 4.63 14.21 0.46
CA TYR A 83 4.18 15.30 1.30
C TYR A 83 4.03 16.62 0.52
N ASN A 84 3.04 17.42 0.95
CA ASN A 84 2.77 18.75 0.42
C ASN A 84 2.34 18.80 -1.07
N ARG A 85 1.72 17.72 -1.58
CA ARG A 85 1.13 17.67 -2.93
C ARG A 85 -0.34 18.11 -3.01
N GLY A 86 -0.96 18.38 -1.86
CA GLY A 86 -2.36 18.82 -1.80
C GLY A 86 -3.38 17.68 -1.86
N LYS A 87 -3.06 16.48 -1.37
CA LYS A 87 -3.99 15.34 -1.28
C LYS A 87 -5.30 15.68 -0.57
N SER A 88 -5.22 16.22 0.65
CA SER A 88 -6.41 16.61 1.42
C SER A 88 -7.15 17.81 0.80
N PHE A 89 -6.44 18.69 0.08
CA PHE A 89 -7.05 19.76 -0.71
C PHE A 89 -7.84 19.20 -1.91
N PHE A 90 -7.26 18.25 -2.64
CA PHE A 90 -7.94 17.53 -3.72
C PHE A 90 -9.18 16.79 -3.20
N LEU A 91 -9.08 16.10 -2.06
CA LEU A 91 -10.22 15.43 -1.43
C LEU A 91 -11.34 16.40 -1.05
N ASN A 92 -11.00 17.62 -0.60
CA ASN A 92 -12.01 18.65 -0.34
C ASN A 92 -12.79 19.05 -1.60
N LEU A 93 -12.10 19.17 -2.75
CA LEU A 93 -12.76 19.44 -4.01
C LEU A 93 -13.66 18.27 -4.44
N LEU A 94 -13.15 17.04 -4.30
CA LEU A 94 -13.81 15.82 -4.75
C LEU A 94 -15.03 15.43 -3.89
N CYS A 95 -14.92 15.57 -2.57
CA CYS A 95 -15.94 15.14 -1.60
C CYS A 95 -16.86 16.28 -1.13
N HIS A 96 -16.57 17.52 -1.51
CA HIS A 96 -17.16 18.74 -0.91
C HIS A 96 -17.04 18.77 0.62
N SER A 97 -15.89 18.32 1.13
CA SER A 97 -15.57 18.26 2.56
C SER A 97 -14.79 19.50 3.03
N LYS A 98 -14.61 19.62 4.35
CA LYS A 98 -13.79 20.66 5.01
C LYS A 98 -12.65 20.03 5.80
N LEU A 99 -11.91 19.14 5.15
CA LEU A 99 -10.72 18.51 5.71
C LEU A 99 -9.65 19.59 5.96
N PRO A 100 -8.92 19.54 7.08
CA PRO A 100 -7.78 20.38 7.33
C PRO A 100 -6.78 20.25 6.17
N SER A 101 -6.45 21.37 5.54
CA SER A 101 -5.49 21.41 4.44
C SER A 101 -4.56 22.60 4.62
N GLY A 102 -3.27 22.38 4.41
CA GLY A 102 -2.24 23.38 4.60
C GLY A 102 -0.86 22.76 4.77
N LYS A 103 0.19 23.55 4.54
CA LYS A 103 1.59 23.07 4.60
C LYS A 103 2.05 22.67 6.01
N LEU A 104 1.34 23.14 7.05
CA LEU A 104 1.66 22.86 8.46
C LEU A 104 0.76 21.78 9.07
N ILE A 105 -0.17 21.23 8.29
CA ILE A 105 -1.14 20.25 8.77
C ILE A 105 -0.84 18.90 8.11
N SER A 106 -0.60 17.87 8.91
CA SER A 106 -0.38 16.49 8.45
C SER A 106 -1.61 15.64 8.74
N THR A 107 -2.08 14.88 7.74
CA THR A 107 -3.04 13.79 7.94
C THR A 107 -2.45 12.77 8.93
N GLU A 108 -3.27 12.25 9.85
CA GLU A 108 -2.85 11.24 10.83
C GLU A 108 -3.14 9.82 10.32
N GLY A 109 -2.16 8.92 10.51
CA GLY A 109 -2.26 7.49 10.18
C GLY A 109 -3.00 7.19 8.88
N ILE A 110 -4.07 6.39 9.00
CA ILE A 110 -5.01 6.07 7.92
C ILE A 110 -6.30 6.82 8.19
N SER A 111 -6.58 7.83 7.38
CA SER A 111 -7.75 8.69 7.48
C SER A 111 -8.73 8.35 6.36
N ILE A 112 -9.99 8.10 6.71
CA ILE A 112 -11.02 7.66 5.75
C ILE A 112 -12.11 8.72 5.70
N THR A 113 -12.48 9.15 4.50
CA THR A 113 -13.67 9.99 4.27
C THR A 113 -14.65 9.37 3.31
N ILE A 114 -15.93 9.64 3.54
CA ILE A 114 -17.05 9.13 2.77
C ILE A 114 -17.78 10.33 2.15
N PRO A 115 -17.90 10.43 0.82
CA PRO A 115 -18.62 11.52 0.17
C PRO A 115 -20.06 11.62 0.70
N LYS A 116 -20.50 12.85 1.01
CA LYS A 116 -21.83 13.08 1.59
C LYS A 116 -22.98 13.01 0.58
N LYS A 117 -22.68 13.22 -0.71
CA LYS A 117 -23.68 13.39 -1.78
C LYS A 117 -23.84 12.19 -2.71
N THR A 118 -23.04 11.13 -2.55
CA THR A 118 -23.10 9.97 -3.46
C THR A 118 -24.03 8.89 -2.87
N SER A 119 -24.94 8.38 -3.69
CA SER A 119 -25.68 7.14 -3.41
C SER A 119 -24.77 5.92 -3.46
N GLU A 120 -23.64 6.04 -4.16
CA GLU A 120 -22.64 4.98 -4.31
C GLU A 120 -21.76 4.85 -3.06
N ASN A 121 -21.49 3.60 -2.68
CA ASN A 121 -20.62 3.22 -1.57
C ASN A 121 -19.13 3.44 -1.92
N ILE A 122 -18.73 4.69 -2.11
CA ILE A 122 -17.33 5.08 -2.38
C ILE A 122 -16.70 5.58 -1.08
N ILE A 123 -15.48 5.14 -0.80
CA ILE A 123 -14.69 5.63 0.32
C ILE A 123 -13.30 6.04 -0.15
N PHE A 124 -12.75 7.07 0.49
CA PHE A 124 -11.41 7.57 0.20
C PHE A 124 -10.50 7.35 1.40
N ILE A 125 -9.33 6.75 1.15
CA ILE A 125 -8.24 6.63 2.11
C ILE A 125 -7.23 7.75 1.81
N ASP A 126 -7.08 8.69 2.75
CA ASP A 126 -5.97 9.65 2.79
C ASP A 126 -4.95 9.16 3.83
N THR A 127 -3.70 9.05 3.42
CA THR A 127 -2.61 8.73 4.35
C THR A 127 -1.84 9.98 4.72
N ALA A 128 -1.19 9.95 5.89
CA ALA A 128 -0.16 10.91 6.23
C ALA A 128 0.83 11.12 5.07
N GLY A 129 1.12 12.39 4.75
CA GLY A 129 2.17 12.71 3.79
C GLY A 129 3.54 12.39 4.38
N THR A 130 4.41 11.79 3.58
CA THR A 130 5.69 11.23 4.01
C THR A 130 6.83 12.25 4.00
N ASP A 131 7.90 12.04 4.76
CA ASP A 131 9.07 12.96 4.84
C ASP A 131 8.87 14.23 5.68
N THR A 132 8.06 14.20 6.73
CA THR A 132 8.08 15.28 7.75
C THR A 132 9.34 15.16 8.63
N ALA A 133 9.96 16.30 9.00
CA ALA A 133 11.18 16.31 9.82
C ALA A 133 10.94 15.71 11.22
N ILE A 134 11.83 14.83 11.70
CA ILE A 134 11.72 14.15 13.00
C ILE A 134 13.08 14.02 13.70
N PRO A 135 13.11 14.05 15.05
CA PRO A 135 14.30 13.72 15.85
C PRO A 135 14.95 12.38 15.46
N LYS A 136 16.28 12.34 15.45
CA LYS A 136 17.06 11.19 14.93
C LYS A 136 16.69 9.85 15.57
N ASP A 137 16.37 9.85 16.86
CA ASP A 137 15.99 8.68 17.67
C ASP A 137 14.65 8.04 17.26
N LYS A 138 13.82 8.76 16.49
CA LYS A 138 12.50 8.27 16.03
C LYS A 138 12.46 8.01 14.53
N LEU A 139 13.59 8.15 13.84
CA LEU A 139 13.63 8.08 12.37
C LEU A 139 13.26 6.69 11.85
N ASP A 140 13.76 5.63 12.48
CA ASP A 140 13.51 4.25 12.02
C ASP A 140 12.05 3.83 12.23
N ASP A 141 11.48 4.15 13.41
CA ASP A 141 10.06 3.92 13.69
C ASP A 141 9.16 4.70 12.74
N LYS A 142 9.50 5.97 12.48
CA LYS A 142 8.75 6.77 11.53
C LYS A 142 8.81 6.19 10.12
N LYS A 143 10.00 5.84 9.62
CA LYS A 143 10.16 5.24 8.28
C LYS A 143 9.37 3.94 8.14
N ALA A 144 9.48 3.05 9.13
CA ALA A 144 8.74 1.79 9.14
C ALA A 144 7.23 2.02 9.22
N THR A 145 6.80 3.00 10.03
CA THR A 145 5.38 3.40 10.15
C THR A 145 4.84 3.93 8.83
N GLU A 146 5.54 4.86 8.19
CA GLU A 146 5.13 5.44 6.89
C GLU A 146 5.12 4.38 5.78
N ALA A 147 6.10 3.47 5.75
CA ALA A 147 6.12 2.36 4.81
C ALA A 147 4.91 1.43 4.99
N LEU A 148 4.58 1.05 6.23
CA LEU A 148 3.39 0.23 6.49
C LEU A 148 2.10 0.94 6.09
N LEU A 149 1.96 2.24 6.39
CA LEU A 149 0.80 3.05 6.00
C LEU A 149 0.60 3.05 4.48
N ARG A 150 1.68 3.20 3.70
CA ARG A 150 1.64 3.16 2.23
C ARG A 150 1.22 1.79 1.71
N GLU A 151 1.80 0.71 2.24
CA GLU A 151 1.45 -0.66 1.84
C GLU A 151 -0.02 -0.98 2.15
N VAL A 152 -0.50 -0.58 3.33
CA VAL A 152 -1.90 -0.76 3.72
C VAL A 152 -2.81 0.01 2.76
N ALA A 153 -2.53 1.28 2.50
CA ALA A 153 -3.36 2.07 1.57
C ALA A 153 -3.37 1.47 0.16
N LEU A 154 -2.22 1.01 -0.34
CA LEU A 154 -2.13 0.35 -1.63
C LEU A 154 -2.91 -0.98 -1.67
N HIS A 155 -2.81 -1.79 -0.61
CA HIS A 155 -3.48 -3.08 -0.51
C HIS A 155 -5.01 -2.92 -0.51
N LEU A 156 -5.52 -2.04 0.36
CA LEU A 156 -6.95 -1.81 0.55
C LEU A 156 -7.63 -1.16 -0.65
N SER A 157 -6.91 -0.34 -1.42
CA SER A 157 -7.51 0.45 -2.51
C SER A 157 -7.65 -0.37 -3.77
N SER A 158 -8.83 -0.41 -4.39
CA SER A 158 -8.99 -0.95 -5.76
C SER A 158 -8.74 0.12 -6.83
N PHE A 159 -8.88 1.38 -6.44
CA PHE A 159 -8.58 2.54 -7.28
C PHE A 159 -7.50 3.39 -6.60
N ILE A 160 -6.46 3.78 -7.33
CA ILE A 160 -5.36 4.59 -6.79
C ILE A 160 -5.36 5.93 -7.51
N ILE A 161 -5.38 7.01 -6.73
CA ILE A 161 -5.20 8.38 -7.23
C ILE A 161 -3.86 8.89 -6.74
N ILE A 162 -2.92 9.11 -7.65
CA ILE A 162 -1.61 9.68 -7.35
C ILE A 162 -1.68 11.19 -7.59
N VAL A 163 -1.54 11.99 -6.53
CA VAL A 163 -1.53 13.45 -6.62
C VAL A 163 -0.09 13.96 -6.68
N VAL A 164 0.23 14.67 -7.77
CA VAL A 164 1.54 15.29 -8.02
C VAL A 164 1.36 16.78 -8.29
N ASN A 165 2.42 17.58 -8.14
CA ASN A 165 2.43 18.96 -8.65
C ASN A 165 3.19 18.95 -9.99
N ARG A 166 3.85 20.07 -10.32
CA ARG A 166 4.95 20.12 -11.29
C ARG A 166 5.91 18.95 -11.07
N LEU A 167 6.19 18.20 -12.12
CA LEU A 167 6.94 16.95 -12.03
C LEU A 167 8.43 17.20 -11.85
N ARG A 168 8.97 16.65 -10.76
CA ARG A 168 10.42 16.52 -10.55
C ARG A 168 10.83 15.09 -10.80
N ALA A 169 12.13 14.83 -10.97
CA ALA A 169 12.66 13.47 -11.09
C ALA A 169 12.19 12.56 -9.94
N THR A 170 12.16 13.08 -8.71
CA THR A 170 11.64 12.37 -7.53
C THR A 170 10.17 11.99 -7.64
N ASP A 171 9.35 12.81 -8.31
CA ASP A 171 7.93 12.50 -8.53
C ASP A 171 7.77 11.40 -9.57
N GLN A 172 8.59 11.44 -10.62
CA GLN A 172 8.59 10.41 -11.65
C GLN A 172 9.02 9.07 -11.05
N THR A 173 10.11 9.02 -10.30
CA THR A 173 10.52 7.81 -9.57
C THR A 173 9.40 7.33 -8.65
N TYR A 174 8.79 8.22 -7.85
CA TYR A 174 7.70 7.85 -6.96
C TYR A 174 6.55 7.17 -7.72
N ILE A 175 6.14 7.74 -8.85
CA ILE A 175 5.12 7.14 -9.71
C ILE A 175 5.58 5.75 -10.16
N GLN A 176 6.79 5.60 -10.71
CA GLN A 176 7.29 4.30 -11.20
C GLN A 176 7.25 3.22 -10.11
N GLN A 177 7.67 3.54 -8.88
CA GLN A 177 7.62 2.60 -7.76
C GLN A 177 6.19 2.23 -7.40
N VAL A 178 5.27 3.20 -7.29
CA VAL A 178 3.84 2.90 -7.01
C VAL A 178 3.24 2.01 -8.10
N LEU A 179 3.57 2.26 -9.38
CA LEU A 179 3.13 1.41 -10.49
C LEU A 179 3.69 -0.02 -10.38
N GLN A 180 4.95 -0.17 -9.99
CA GLN A 180 5.56 -1.48 -9.77
C GLN A 180 4.84 -2.26 -8.66
N HIS A 181 4.63 -1.65 -7.49
CA HIS A 181 3.91 -2.28 -6.38
C HIS A 181 2.44 -2.57 -6.73
N ALA A 182 1.78 -1.71 -7.52
CA ALA A 182 0.43 -1.96 -7.99
C ALA A 182 0.36 -3.18 -8.93
N LYS A 183 1.36 -3.36 -9.79
CA LYS A 183 1.49 -4.51 -10.71
C LYS A 183 1.74 -5.82 -9.97
N GLU A 184 2.55 -5.78 -8.91
CA GLU A 184 2.86 -6.95 -8.06
C GLU A 184 1.69 -7.33 -7.15
N SER A 185 0.70 -6.45 -6.99
CA SER A 185 -0.47 -6.74 -6.17
C SER A 185 -1.40 -7.76 -6.86
N GLN A 186 -1.97 -8.68 -6.06
CA GLN A 186 -2.86 -9.73 -6.56
C GLN A 186 -4.16 -9.20 -7.19
N GLN A 187 -4.54 -7.97 -6.86
CA GLN A 187 -5.76 -7.34 -7.34
C GLN A 187 -5.42 -6.33 -8.41
N LYS A 188 -6.11 -6.37 -9.55
CA LYS A 188 -5.99 -5.32 -10.55
C LYS A 188 -6.33 -3.96 -9.93
N LYS A 189 -5.41 -3.01 -10.07
CA LYS A 189 -5.58 -1.62 -9.59
C LYS A 189 -5.77 -0.70 -10.79
N GLU A 190 -6.81 0.14 -10.74
CA GLU A 190 -6.99 1.23 -11.69
C GLU A 190 -6.29 2.49 -11.16
N ILE A 191 -5.55 3.21 -12.02
CA ILE A 191 -4.70 4.32 -11.59
C ILE A 191 -5.05 5.62 -12.31
N ILE A 192 -5.28 6.66 -11.52
CA ILE A 192 -5.43 8.04 -11.96
C ILE A 192 -4.25 8.85 -11.44
N ILE A 193 -3.70 9.74 -12.28
CA ILE A 193 -2.69 10.72 -11.89
C ILE A 193 -3.32 12.11 -11.95
N VAL A 194 -3.31 12.82 -10.83
CA VAL A 194 -3.80 14.21 -10.74
C VAL A 194 -2.63 15.15 -10.67
N HIS A 195 -2.45 15.94 -11.73
CA HIS A 195 -1.47 17.03 -11.81
C HIS A 195 -2.05 18.28 -11.17
N ASN A 196 -1.78 18.46 -9.88
CA ASN A 196 -2.17 19.59 -9.06
C ASN A 196 -1.19 20.77 -9.21
N LEU A 197 -1.32 21.49 -10.33
CA LEU A 197 -0.54 22.66 -10.73
C LEU A 197 -0.99 23.92 -9.95
N MET A 198 -0.81 23.88 -8.62
CA MET A 198 -1.30 24.90 -7.67
C MET A 198 -0.78 26.33 -7.92
N ASP A 199 0.29 26.46 -8.69
CA ASP A 199 0.98 27.70 -9.04
C ASP A 199 0.63 28.21 -10.44
N VAL A 200 -0.08 27.43 -11.25
CA VAL A 200 -0.45 27.80 -12.63
C VAL A 200 -1.78 28.55 -12.65
N GLU A 201 -1.78 29.74 -13.24
CA GLU A 201 -2.95 30.63 -13.29
C GLU A 201 -3.54 30.78 -14.69
N THR A 202 -2.70 31.02 -15.69
CA THR A 202 -3.13 31.32 -17.06
C THR A 202 -3.42 30.05 -17.87
N VAL A 203 -4.22 30.18 -18.93
CA VAL A 203 -4.56 29.06 -19.80
C VAL A 203 -3.36 28.65 -20.65
N GLU A 204 -2.57 29.63 -21.06
CA GLU A 204 -1.35 29.49 -21.84
C GLU A 204 -0.30 28.68 -21.06
N ASP A 205 -0.02 29.08 -19.81
CA ASP A 205 0.90 28.34 -18.95
C ASP A 205 0.40 26.92 -18.70
N ALA A 206 -0.90 26.76 -18.41
CA ALA A 206 -1.49 25.43 -18.22
C ALA A 206 -1.29 24.52 -19.44
N ASN A 207 -1.54 25.03 -20.65
CA ASN A 207 -1.34 24.27 -21.88
C ASN A 207 0.14 23.92 -22.10
N GLU A 208 1.07 24.83 -21.80
CA GLU A 208 2.50 24.56 -21.90
C GLU A 208 2.94 23.48 -20.92
N VAL A 209 2.50 23.56 -19.65
CA VAL A 209 2.80 22.55 -18.63
C VAL A 209 2.21 21.20 -19.02
N ILE A 210 0.95 21.16 -19.46
CA ILE A 210 0.30 19.93 -19.90
C ILE A 210 1.08 19.28 -21.03
N HIS A 211 1.45 20.05 -22.06
CA HIS A 211 2.19 19.54 -23.19
C HIS A 211 3.53 18.94 -22.77
N LYS A 212 4.31 19.68 -21.97
CA LYS A 212 5.66 19.25 -21.56
C LYS A 212 5.64 18.13 -20.53
N GLU A 213 4.76 18.16 -19.54
CA GLU A 213 4.83 17.28 -18.37
C GLU A 213 3.80 16.14 -18.39
N VAL A 214 2.70 16.28 -19.11
CA VAL A 214 1.66 15.25 -19.18
C VAL A 214 1.77 14.51 -20.52
N GLU A 215 1.76 15.22 -21.64
CA GLU A 215 1.81 14.60 -22.97
C GLU A 215 3.20 14.02 -23.25
N GLN A 216 4.27 14.82 -23.20
CA GLN A 216 5.61 14.35 -23.58
C GLN A 216 6.22 13.35 -22.59
N LEU A 217 6.13 13.57 -21.28
CA LEU A 217 6.80 12.71 -20.29
C LEU A 217 6.11 11.35 -20.08
N PHE A 218 4.80 11.26 -20.31
CA PHE A 218 4.05 10.00 -20.18
C PHE A 218 3.66 9.39 -21.53
N ASP A 219 4.07 9.98 -22.65
CA ASP A 219 3.55 9.66 -23.99
C ASP A 219 2.01 9.62 -24.01
N SER A 220 1.39 10.58 -23.32
CA SER A 220 -0.06 10.61 -23.13
C SER A 220 -0.75 11.38 -24.25
N LYS A 221 -2.00 10.98 -24.55
CA LYS A 221 -2.84 11.61 -25.56
C LYS A 221 -4.19 11.95 -24.98
N LYS A 222 -4.79 13.04 -25.47
CA LYS A 222 -6.19 13.37 -25.15
C LYS A 222 -7.08 12.21 -25.58
N ASP A 223 -7.89 11.76 -24.65
CA ASP A 223 -8.84 10.66 -24.83
C ASP A 223 -10.17 11.03 -24.16
N THR A 224 -11.22 10.35 -24.58
CA THR A 224 -12.58 10.60 -24.11
C THR A 224 -13.30 9.29 -23.85
N ILE A 225 -14.05 9.25 -22.75
CA ILE A 225 -14.94 8.14 -22.43
C ILE A 225 -16.34 8.68 -22.18
N ILE A 226 -17.34 7.96 -22.71
CA ILE A 226 -18.74 8.24 -22.43
C ILE A 226 -19.17 7.28 -21.33
N LEU A 227 -19.53 7.84 -20.18
CA LEU A 227 -19.94 7.09 -19.00
C LEU A 227 -21.45 7.21 -18.82
N GLN A 228 -22.11 6.08 -18.62
CA GLN A 228 -23.55 6.04 -18.41
C GLN A 228 -23.87 5.95 -16.91
N MET A 229 -24.58 6.95 -16.41
CA MET A 229 -25.05 7.04 -15.03
C MET A 229 -26.57 7.07 -15.01
N GLY A 230 -27.19 5.88 -14.95
CA GLY A 230 -28.63 5.74 -15.13
C GLY A 230 -29.06 6.20 -16.53
N ASN A 231 -29.89 7.24 -16.59
CA ASN A 231 -30.39 7.84 -17.84
C ASN A 231 -29.52 8.99 -18.36
N GLN A 232 -28.49 9.41 -17.61
CA GLN A 232 -27.59 10.48 -18.02
C GLN A 232 -26.29 9.90 -18.60
N GLN A 233 -25.81 10.51 -19.68
CA GLN A 233 -24.48 10.25 -20.22
C GLN A 233 -23.56 11.42 -19.85
N SER A 234 -22.38 11.09 -19.35
CA SER A 234 -21.32 12.05 -19.03
C SER A 234 -20.14 11.80 -19.97
N LEU A 235 -19.74 12.82 -20.73
CA LEU A 235 -18.51 12.80 -21.52
C LEU A 235 -17.35 13.22 -20.61
N VAL A 236 -16.38 12.34 -20.42
CA VAL A 236 -15.19 12.60 -19.61
C VAL A 236 -13.97 12.69 -20.50
N GLU A 237 -13.33 13.86 -20.49
CA GLU A 237 -12.06 14.12 -21.16
C GLU A 237 -10.89 13.92 -20.18
N PHE A 238 -9.84 13.23 -20.61
CA PHE A 238 -8.61 13.01 -19.84
C PHE A 238 -7.42 12.82 -20.79
N PHE A 239 -6.20 12.74 -20.25
CA PHE A 239 -5.06 12.27 -21.03
C PHE A 239 -4.77 10.82 -20.69
N GLY A 240 -4.86 9.92 -21.67
CA GLY A 240 -4.60 8.50 -21.52
C GLY A 240 -3.14 8.18 -21.83
N SER A 241 -2.52 7.34 -21.00
CA SER A 241 -1.21 6.74 -21.28
C SER A 241 -1.16 5.30 -20.79
N GLU A 242 -0.06 4.61 -21.09
CA GLU A 242 0.20 3.27 -20.59
C GLU A 242 1.65 3.19 -20.09
N ASN A 243 1.84 2.59 -18.92
CA ASN A 243 3.17 2.35 -18.37
C ASN A 243 3.20 0.98 -17.67
N ASN A 244 4.19 0.16 -17.97
CA ASN A 244 4.38 -1.19 -17.44
C ASN A 244 3.16 -2.13 -17.61
N GLY A 245 2.31 -1.87 -18.61
CA GLY A 245 1.06 -2.59 -18.87
C GLY A 245 -0.14 -2.08 -18.07
N ILE A 246 0.01 -0.96 -17.34
CA ILE A 246 -1.05 -0.31 -16.58
C ILE A 246 -1.53 0.92 -17.36
N LYS A 247 -2.83 0.96 -17.65
CA LYS A 247 -3.48 2.14 -18.22
C LYS A 247 -3.58 3.24 -17.17
N LEU A 248 -3.09 4.42 -17.52
CA LEU A 248 -3.12 5.61 -16.66
C LEU A 248 -4.08 6.63 -17.24
N ARG A 249 -4.85 7.29 -16.36
CA ARG A 249 -5.69 8.43 -16.71
C ARG A 249 -5.19 9.66 -15.98
N HIS A 250 -4.77 10.67 -16.73
CA HIS A 250 -4.25 11.91 -16.18
C HIS A 250 -5.33 13.01 -16.18
N PHE A 251 -5.46 13.68 -15.05
CA PHE A 251 -6.32 14.84 -14.85
C PHE A 251 -5.51 16.03 -14.35
N VAL A 252 -5.97 17.24 -14.63
CA VAL A 252 -5.24 18.48 -14.33
C VAL A 252 -6.08 19.35 -13.42
N LEU A 253 -5.46 19.86 -12.36
CA LEU A 253 -5.99 20.93 -11.53
C LEU A 253 -5.02 22.10 -11.55
N THR A 254 -5.54 23.31 -11.66
CA THR A 254 -4.74 24.55 -11.60
C THR A 254 -5.18 25.41 -10.41
N LYS A 255 -4.50 26.55 -10.21
CA LYS A 255 -4.73 27.42 -9.05
C LYS A 255 -6.18 27.86 -8.96
N VAL A 256 -6.85 27.57 -7.84
CA VAL A 256 -8.26 27.95 -7.62
C VAL A 256 -8.44 29.47 -7.74
N GLY A 257 -9.51 29.85 -8.44
CA GLY A 257 -9.85 31.26 -8.71
C GLY A 257 -9.14 31.85 -9.94
N SER A 258 -8.22 31.10 -10.57
CA SER A 258 -7.54 31.54 -11.79
C SER A 258 -8.37 31.30 -13.07
N PRO A 259 -8.04 31.98 -14.19
CA PRO A 259 -8.65 31.71 -15.49
C PRO A 259 -8.56 30.24 -15.93
N SER A 260 -7.41 29.60 -15.73
CA SER A 260 -7.22 28.18 -16.08
C SER A 260 -8.11 27.24 -15.26
N ALA A 261 -8.38 27.58 -13.98
CA ALA A 261 -9.20 26.74 -13.12
C ALA A 261 -10.67 26.68 -13.57
N GLN A 262 -11.16 27.71 -14.27
CA GLN A 262 -12.51 27.72 -14.86
C GLN A 262 -12.67 26.68 -15.98
N ILE A 263 -11.55 26.30 -16.60
CA ILE A 263 -11.52 25.30 -17.68
C ILE A 263 -11.32 23.90 -17.09
N TRP A 264 -10.28 23.73 -16.25
CA TRP A 264 -9.77 22.42 -15.89
C TRP A 264 -10.39 21.83 -14.62
N ASN A 265 -10.58 22.63 -13.56
CA ASN A 265 -10.81 22.06 -12.23
C ASN A 265 -12.14 21.32 -12.13
N GLN A 266 -13.24 21.95 -12.55
CA GLN A 266 -14.57 21.32 -12.45
C GLN A 266 -14.66 20.08 -13.35
N ARG A 267 -14.14 20.17 -14.59
CA ARG A 267 -14.11 19.04 -15.53
C ARG A 267 -13.32 17.85 -14.98
N SER A 268 -12.16 18.10 -14.38
CA SER A 268 -11.34 17.06 -13.77
C SER A 268 -12.03 16.41 -12.58
N ILE A 269 -12.62 17.19 -11.67
CA ILE A 269 -13.32 16.66 -10.49
C ILE A 269 -14.56 15.85 -10.90
N ASP A 270 -15.38 16.37 -11.80
CA ASP A 270 -16.58 15.67 -12.29
C ASP A 270 -16.22 14.42 -13.10
N GLY A 271 -15.16 14.49 -13.90
CA GLY A 271 -14.64 13.38 -14.67
C GLY A 271 -14.15 12.23 -13.78
N ILE A 272 -13.33 12.54 -12.77
CA ILE A 272 -12.86 11.56 -11.79
C ILE A 272 -14.05 10.95 -11.05
N MET A 273 -14.99 11.75 -10.55
CA MET A 273 -16.16 11.21 -9.82
C MET A 273 -17.04 10.34 -10.71
N SER A 274 -17.26 10.72 -11.97
CA SER A 274 -18.03 9.92 -12.92
C SER A 274 -17.39 8.55 -13.13
N ILE A 275 -16.06 8.50 -13.28
CA ILE A 275 -15.30 7.23 -13.41
C ILE A 275 -15.48 6.37 -12.16
N LEU A 276 -15.32 6.94 -10.97
CA LEU A 276 -15.42 6.20 -9.71
C LEU A 276 -16.86 5.69 -9.46
N GLN A 277 -17.88 6.43 -9.89
CA GLN A 277 -19.27 6.05 -9.68
C GLN A 277 -19.68 4.85 -10.55
N VAL A 278 -19.18 4.76 -11.79
CA VAL A 278 -19.50 3.67 -12.72
C VAL A 278 -18.56 2.46 -12.64
N ALA A 279 -17.49 2.55 -11.83
CA ALA A 279 -16.55 1.46 -11.55
C ALA A 279 -17.20 0.35 -10.69
N THR A 280 -18.05 -0.47 -11.31
CA THR A 280 -18.79 -1.54 -10.63
C THR A 280 -17.98 -2.83 -10.49
N SER A 281 -17.09 -3.14 -11.44
CA SER A 281 -16.21 -4.32 -11.42
C SER A 281 -15.13 -4.26 -10.35
N GLU A 282 -14.76 -3.06 -9.89
CA GLU A 282 -13.70 -2.79 -8.92
C GLU A 282 -14.22 -2.72 -7.48
N ARG A 283 -15.52 -2.97 -7.29
CA ARG A 283 -16.15 -2.93 -5.97
C ARG A 283 -15.81 -4.18 -5.18
N ARG A 284 -15.48 -3.96 -3.92
CA ARG A 284 -15.02 -4.97 -2.97
C ARG A 284 -15.83 -4.91 -1.69
N ASP A 285 -15.72 -5.94 -0.87
CA ASP A 285 -16.29 -5.91 0.47
C ASP A 285 -15.70 -4.73 1.25
N LEU A 286 -16.57 -3.96 1.92
CA LEU A 286 -16.18 -2.75 2.61
C LEU A 286 -15.62 -3.01 4.01
N ASN A 287 -15.26 -4.23 4.41
CA ASN A 287 -14.59 -4.50 5.69
C ASN A 287 -13.14 -3.96 5.74
N VAL A 288 -12.95 -2.65 5.64
CA VAL A 288 -11.65 -1.99 5.53
C VAL A 288 -10.80 -2.21 6.77
N ILE A 289 -11.36 -2.05 7.97
CA ILE A 289 -10.59 -2.22 9.21
C ILE A 289 -10.18 -3.68 9.43
N GLY A 290 -11.09 -4.64 9.18
CA GLY A 290 -10.78 -6.05 9.30
C GLY A 290 -9.71 -6.49 8.28
N GLU A 291 -9.85 -6.07 7.02
CA GLU A 291 -8.87 -6.34 5.98
C GLU A 291 -7.52 -5.68 6.28
N MET A 292 -7.52 -4.45 6.77
CA MET A 292 -6.31 -3.74 7.20
C MET A 292 -5.57 -4.53 8.28
N ILE A 293 -6.28 -4.98 9.33
CA ILE A 293 -5.69 -5.78 10.41
C ILE A 293 -5.12 -7.08 9.86
N HIS A 294 -5.87 -7.78 9.00
CA HIS A 294 -5.42 -9.00 8.36
C HIS A 294 -4.12 -8.77 7.57
N PHE A 295 -4.08 -7.74 6.73
CA PHE A 295 -2.91 -7.39 5.94
C PHE A 295 -1.72 -7.02 6.81
N ILE A 296 -1.90 -6.18 7.83
CA ILE A 296 -0.84 -5.80 8.78
C ILE A 296 -0.25 -7.05 9.44
N ASN A 297 -1.08 -8.01 9.85
CA ASN A 297 -0.62 -9.26 10.47
C ASN A 297 0.26 -10.11 9.55
N THR A 298 0.12 -9.98 8.22
CA THR A 298 1.04 -10.64 7.28
C THR A 298 2.44 -10.01 7.25
N LYS A 299 2.57 -8.75 7.67
CA LYS A 299 3.80 -7.94 7.61
C LYS A 299 4.52 -7.84 8.95
N LEU A 300 3.80 -7.82 10.07
CA LEU A 300 4.38 -7.65 11.41
C LEU A 300 5.55 -8.58 11.76
N PRO A 301 5.53 -9.89 11.41
CA PRO A 301 6.65 -10.78 11.70
C PRO A 301 7.97 -10.40 11.02
N GLN A 302 7.92 -9.58 9.97
CA GLN A 302 9.10 -9.08 9.26
C GLN A 302 9.54 -7.70 9.78
N ILE A 303 8.59 -6.95 10.33
CA ILE A 303 8.80 -5.60 10.89
C ILE A 303 9.45 -5.66 12.27
N PHE A 304 9.06 -6.61 13.11
CA PHE A 304 9.56 -6.75 14.48
C PHE A 304 10.44 -7.97 14.67
N ILE A 305 11.37 -7.87 15.62
CA ILE A 305 12.19 -8.98 16.10
C ILE A 305 11.91 -9.24 17.58
N THR A 306 11.99 -10.50 17.97
CA THR A 306 12.12 -10.90 19.38
C THR A 306 13.59 -10.91 19.75
N GLU A 307 13.99 -10.14 20.77
CA GLU A 307 15.30 -10.32 21.38
C GLU A 307 15.30 -11.68 22.09
N ASN A 308 16.38 -12.44 21.93
CA ASN A 308 16.52 -13.80 22.44
C ASN A 308 16.27 -13.84 23.97
N VAL A 309 15.08 -14.23 24.40
CA VAL A 309 14.87 -14.77 25.75
C VAL A 309 15.36 -16.21 25.69
N SER A 310 16.50 -16.46 26.31
CA SER A 310 17.00 -17.81 26.57
C SER A 310 15.95 -18.62 27.31
N GLY A 311 15.19 -19.46 26.58
CA GLY A 311 14.39 -20.53 27.19
C GLY A 311 12.91 -20.60 26.85
N GLU A 312 12.31 -19.72 26.03
CA GLU A 312 10.88 -19.83 25.68
C GLU A 312 10.57 -19.67 24.18
N ASP A 313 9.43 -20.26 23.80
CA ASP A 313 8.90 -20.66 22.49
C ASP A 313 9.29 -19.81 21.24
N PRO A 314 9.87 -20.40 20.17
CA PRO A 314 10.27 -19.71 18.94
C PRO A 314 9.11 -19.18 18.05
N GLN A 315 7.91 -19.00 18.60
CA GLN A 315 6.71 -18.52 17.90
C GLN A 315 6.01 -17.35 18.60
N GLN A 316 6.72 -16.32 19.06
CA GLN A 316 6.01 -15.08 19.39
C GLN A 316 5.47 -14.45 18.09
N LYS A 317 4.24 -14.81 17.73
CA LYS A 317 3.53 -14.22 16.60
C LYS A 317 3.13 -12.80 16.97
N PHE A 318 3.80 -11.82 16.35
CA PHE A 318 3.36 -10.43 16.39
C PHE A 318 2.08 -10.31 15.58
N GLU A 319 0.95 -10.39 16.27
CA GLU A 319 -0.38 -10.24 15.70
C GLU A 319 -1.09 -9.08 16.39
N VAL A 320 -1.78 -8.25 15.63
CA VAL A 320 -2.67 -7.20 16.13
C VAL A 320 -4.13 -7.57 15.91
N GLN A 321 -4.99 -7.07 16.80
CA GLN A 321 -6.43 -7.19 16.72
C GLN A 321 -7.11 -6.02 17.41
N LEU A 322 -8.43 -5.90 17.24
CA LEU A 322 -9.22 -4.92 17.97
C LEU A 322 -9.28 -5.27 19.46
N ASN A 323 -9.15 -4.25 20.31
CA ASN A 323 -9.28 -4.41 21.75
C ASN A 323 -10.74 -4.72 22.14
N ALA A 324 -10.93 -5.68 23.05
CA ALA A 324 -12.25 -6.11 23.52
C ALA A 324 -12.94 -5.10 24.44
N LYS A 325 -12.27 -4.02 24.83
CA LYS A 325 -12.74 -3.03 25.81
C LYS A 325 -12.60 -1.57 25.36
N ARG A 326 -11.69 -1.27 24.42
CA ARG A 326 -11.38 0.08 23.91
C ARG A 326 -11.49 0.15 22.38
N THR A 327 -11.57 1.36 21.83
CA THR A 327 -11.60 1.62 20.38
C THR A 327 -10.18 1.77 19.83
N ASN A 328 -9.36 0.73 19.97
CA ASN A 328 -8.00 0.74 19.47
C ASN A 328 -7.55 -0.66 19.00
N ILE A 329 -6.52 -0.66 18.17
CA ILE A 329 -5.83 -1.85 17.69
C ILE A 329 -4.63 -2.08 18.60
N VAL A 330 -4.50 -3.31 19.11
CA VAL A 330 -3.47 -3.70 20.07
C VAL A 330 -2.86 -5.05 19.66
N LEU A 331 -1.68 -5.38 20.20
CA LEU A 331 -1.15 -6.74 20.10
C LEU A 331 -2.15 -7.75 20.67
N SER A 332 -2.19 -8.94 20.08
CA SER A 332 -3.19 -9.97 20.36
C SER A 332 -3.27 -10.34 21.84
N GLN A 333 -2.11 -10.50 22.49
CA GLN A 333 -1.95 -10.74 23.93
C GLN A 333 -2.49 -9.62 24.84
N ARG A 334 -2.83 -8.45 24.28
CA ARG A 334 -3.29 -7.25 25.02
C ARG A 334 -4.76 -6.93 24.79
N ARG A 335 -5.49 -7.79 24.06
CA ARG A 335 -6.88 -7.59 23.66
C ARG A 335 -7.82 -7.27 24.82
N GLU A 336 -7.66 -7.94 25.96
CA GLU A 336 -8.57 -7.86 27.11
C GLU A 336 -8.16 -6.79 28.14
N LEU A 337 -7.06 -6.06 27.90
CA LEU A 337 -6.53 -5.05 28.82
C LEU A 337 -7.23 -3.70 28.64
N GLU A 338 -7.63 -3.08 29.77
CA GLU A 338 -8.15 -1.70 29.80
C GLU A 338 -7.01 -0.68 29.95
N ASP A 339 -6.14 -0.92 30.94
CA ASP A 339 -4.97 -0.11 31.21
C ASP A 339 -3.75 -0.67 30.47
N LEU A 340 -3.56 -0.18 29.26
CA LEU A 340 -2.45 -0.55 28.39
C LEU A 340 -1.12 0.11 28.84
N SER A 341 -1.12 1.02 29.82
CA SER A 341 0.15 1.55 30.31
C SER A 341 0.90 0.56 31.21
N ARG A 342 0.19 -0.41 31.80
CA ARG A 342 0.76 -1.45 32.66
C ARG A 342 1.40 -2.54 31.82
N ASN A 343 2.63 -2.90 32.20
CA ASN A 343 3.44 -3.98 31.59
C ASN A 343 3.62 -3.80 30.07
N PRO A 344 4.45 -2.83 29.64
CA PRO A 344 4.73 -2.63 28.22
C PRO A 344 5.39 -3.87 27.63
N VAL A 345 5.01 -4.19 26.38
CA VAL A 345 5.64 -5.30 25.65
C VAL A 345 6.96 -4.81 25.05
N GLU A 346 8.00 -5.63 25.11
CA GLU A 346 9.22 -5.38 24.36
C GLU A 346 8.97 -5.62 22.87
N LEU A 347 9.24 -4.59 22.06
CA LEU A 347 9.14 -4.63 20.61
C LEU A 347 10.34 -3.91 20.02
N THR A 348 11.13 -4.60 19.24
CA THR A 348 12.28 -3.98 18.56
C THR A 348 12.05 -4.08 17.06
N LEU A 349 12.22 -2.96 16.35
CA LEU A 349 12.14 -2.96 14.89
C LEU A 349 13.30 -3.78 14.34
N SER A 350 13.03 -4.53 13.28
CA SER A 350 14.06 -5.28 12.58
C SER A 350 15.13 -4.33 12.04
N PRO A 351 16.42 -4.55 12.32
CA PRO A 351 17.49 -3.75 11.72
C PRO A 351 17.65 -4.03 10.22
N LYS A 352 16.89 -5.00 9.67
CA LYS A 352 16.93 -5.42 8.26
C LYS A 352 15.92 -4.69 7.38
N LEU A 353 15.12 -3.76 7.94
CA LEU A 353 14.15 -3.01 7.15
C LEU A 353 14.86 -2.14 6.12
N ALA A 354 14.56 -2.40 4.86
CA ALA A 354 15.04 -1.63 3.72
C ALA A 354 13.84 -1.01 3.00
N TYR A 355 14.08 0.11 2.32
CA TYR A 355 13.03 0.89 1.67
C TYR A 355 13.47 1.30 0.27
N ASP A 356 12.52 1.33 -0.66
CA ASP A 356 12.74 1.87 -2.01
C ASP A 356 12.67 3.41 -2.02
N GLU A 357 12.84 4.01 -3.20
CA GLU A 357 12.82 5.46 -3.36
C GLU A 357 11.43 6.09 -3.13
N ALA A 358 10.36 5.30 -3.18
CA ALA A 358 9.02 5.72 -2.77
C ALA A 358 8.73 5.42 -1.29
N GLY A 359 9.68 4.78 -0.60
CA GLY A 359 9.64 4.38 0.79
C GLY A 359 8.68 3.24 1.11
N TYR A 360 8.40 2.36 0.15
CA TYR A 360 7.82 1.03 0.43
C TYR A 360 8.89 0.08 0.95
N PHE A 361 8.51 -1.00 1.64
CA PHE A 361 9.49 -1.98 2.10
C PHE A 361 10.09 -2.76 0.92
N ILE A 362 11.41 -2.97 0.95
CA ILE A 362 12.11 -3.87 0.01
C ILE A 362 12.26 -5.23 0.67
N GLY A 363 11.93 -6.30 -0.05
CA GLY A 363 12.15 -7.67 0.40
C GLY A 363 11.20 -8.13 1.52
N ILE A 364 10.19 -7.32 1.85
CA ILE A 364 9.06 -7.67 2.72
C ILE A 364 7.87 -8.04 1.83
N GLY A 365 8.09 -8.98 0.90
CA GLY A 365 7.05 -9.50 0.02
C GLY A 365 5.99 -10.26 0.81
N SER A 366 4.73 -10.08 0.46
CA SER A 366 3.62 -10.92 0.94
C SER A 366 3.87 -12.38 0.55
N MET A 367 3.72 -13.29 1.51
CA MET A 367 4.01 -14.73 1.43
C MET A 367 5.50 -15.12 1.48
N ASP A 368 6.19 -14.79 2.57
CA ASP A 368 6.68 -15.84 3.49
C ASP A 368 7.40 -15.25 4.71
N TYR A 369 7.17 -15.86 5.86
CA TYR A 369 7.64 -15.46 7.19
C TYR A 369 9.11 -15.00 7.24
N GLY A 370 9.35 -13.69 7.41
CA GLY A 370 10.58 -13.14 8.01
C GLY A 370 11.88 -13.45 7.27
N GLN A 371 11.81 -13.72 5.97
CA GLN A 371 12.94 -14.16 5.16
C GLN A 371 13.36 -13.04 4.21
N TRP A 372 14.61 -12.60 4.31
CA TRP A 372 15.15 -11.65 3.33
C TRP A 372 15.23 -12.34 1.95
N GLN A 373 15.37 -11.57 0.87
CA GLN A 373 15.48 -12.13 -0.48
C GLN A 373 16.80 -11.73 -1.14
N PRO A 374 17.59 -12.67 -1.68
CA PRO A 374 18.75 -12.34 -2.50
C PRO A 374 18.32 -11.68 -3.80
N PHE A 375 19.15 -10.76 -4.30
CA PHE A 375 18.95 -10.13 -5.60
C PHE A 375 19.15 -11.15 -6.71
N TYR A 376 18.42 -10.97 -7.81
CA TYR A 376 18.57 -11.79 -9.00
C TYR A 376 18.35 -10.97 -10.27
N ASP A 377 18.99 -11.41 -11.34
CA ASP A 377 18.70 -11.00 -12.70
C ASP A 377 18.05 -12.15 -13.46
N LEU A 378 17.06 -11.83 -14.29
CA LEU A 378 16.41 -12.78 -15.20
C LEU A 378 16.60 -12.27 -16.62
N TYR A 379 17.22 -13.10 -17.46
CA TYR A 379 17.37 -12.85 -18.89
C TYR A 379 16.63 -13.91 -19.68
N GLU A 380 16.07 -13.49 -20.81
CA GLU A 380 15.35 -14.34 -21.73
C GLU A 380 15.97 -14.22 -23.12
N THR A 381 16.18 -15.37 -23.75
CA THR A 381 16.50 -15.51 -25.18
C THR A 381 15.35 -16.25 -25.85
N ASP A 382 15.39 -16.45 -27.17
CA ASP A 382 14.32 -17.19 -27.86
C ASP A 382 14.13 -18.61 -27.29
N ASP A 383 15.23 -19.30 -26.99
CA ASP A 383 15.24 -20.71 -26.58
C ASP A 383 15.40 -20.93 -25.07
N ASP A 384 16.07 -20.01 -24.36
CA ASP A 384 16.50 -20.23 -22.98
C ASP A 384 16.14 -19.06 -22.05
N ILE A 385 15.94 -19.38 -20.76
CA ILE A 385 15.86 -18.44 -19.64
C ILE A 385 17.11 -18.61 -18.76
N TYR A 386 17.74 -17.50 -18.39
CA TYR A 386 18.89 -17.44 -17.51
C TYR A 386 18.52 -16.68 -16.23
N VAL A 387 18.69 -17.32 -15.09
CA VAL A 387 18.49 -16.70 -13.78
C VAL A 387 19.83 -16.64 -13.06
N ILE A 388 20.27 -15.45 -12.66
CA ILE A 388 21.52 -15.23 -11.94
C ILE A 388 21.18 -14.64 -10.57
N ILE A 389 21.55 -15.33 -9.49
CA ILE A 389 21.17 -14.95 -8.12
C ILE A 389 22.44 -14.60 -7.33
N ASP A 390 22.47 -13.45 -6.67
CA ASP A 390 23.59 -13.05 -5.79
C ASP A 390 23.54 -13.79 -4.45
N LEU A 391 24.37 -14.82 -4.34
CA LEU A 391 24.52 -15.69 -3.17
C LEU A 391 25.99 -15.73 -2.71
N ALA A 392 26.65 -14.57 -2.64
CA ALA A 392 27.97 -14.48 -2.02
C ALA A 392 27.93 -14.95 -0.55
N GLY A 393 28.94 -15.71 -0.12
CA GLY A 393 29.09 -16.14 1.28
C GLY A 393 28.15 -17.25 1.79
N PHE A 394 27.36 -17.90 0.92
CA PHE A 394 26.53 -19.05 1.33
C PHE A 394 27.28 -20.39 1.29
N LYS A 395 26.97 -21.31 2.21
CA LYS A 395 27.37 -22.72 2.08
C LYS A 395 26.34 -23.49 1.26
N LYS A 396 26.80 -24.37 0.37
CA LYS A 396 25.93 -25.14 -0.56
C LYS A 396 24.88 -25.99 0.18
N GLU A 397 25.24 -26.51 1.35
CA GLU A 397 24.39 -27.34 2.21
C GLU A 397 23.23 -26.58 2.88
N ASN A 398 23.29 -25.25 2.94
CA ASN A 398 22.30 -24.40 3.62
C ASN A 398 21.22 -23.86 2.66
N MET A 399 21.03 -24.50 1.51
CA MET A 399 20.13 -24.02 0.46
C MET A 399 19.44 -25.17 -0.26
N LYS A 400 18.18 -24.95 -0.65
CA LYS A 400 17.36 -25.84 -1.47
C LYS A 400 16.81 -25.05 -2.65
N THR A 401 16.96 -25.58 -3.85
CA THR A 401 16.34 -25.05 -5.06
C THR A 401 15.27 -26.02 -5.53
N LYS A 402 14.05 -25.54 -5.72
CA LYS A 402 12.95 -26.25 -6.35
C LYS A 402 12.66 -25.58 -7.69
N VAL A 403 12.79 -26.33 -8.78
CA VAL A 403 12.44 -25.84 -10.11
C VAL A 403 11.12 -26.47 -10.55
N MET A 404 10.21 -25.64 -11.00
CA MET A 404 8.89 -25.98 -11.53
C MET A 404 8.75 -25.37 -12.92
N GLU A 405 7.75 -25.82 -13.69
CA GLU A 405 7.66 -25.45 -15.10
C GLU A 405 7.53 -23.94 -15.33
N LYS A 406 6.95 -23.20 -14.39
CA LYS A 406 6.76 -21.73 -14.45
C LYS A 406 7.40 -20.97 -13.30
N ALA A 407 8.20 -21.62 -12.46
CA ALA A 407 8.78 -20.95 -11.30
C ALA A 407 10.03 -21.64 -10.77
N ILE A 408 10.94 -20.83 -10.21
CA ILE A 408 12.10 -21.29 -9.45
C ILE A 408 11.97 -20.77 -8.03
N VAL A 409 11.95 -21.69 -7.06
CA VAL A 409 11.90 -21.37 -5.64
C VAL A 409 13.24 -21.73 -5.00
N LEU A 410 13.83 -20.78 -4.30
CA LEU A 410 15.09 -20.94 -3.58
C LEU A 410 14.88 -20.64 -2.11
N GLU A 411 15.21 -21.58 -1.23
CA GLU A 411 15.09 -21.42 0.22
C GLU A 411 16.43 -21.73 0.88
N GLY A 412 16.81 -20.98 1.90
CA GLY A 412 18.04 -21.27 2.64
C GLY A 412 18.28 -20.34 3.82
N SER A 413 19.52 -20.32 4.33
CA SER A 413 19.94 -19.40 5.39
C SER A 413 21.39 -18.98 5.24
N ARG A 414 21.68 -17.70 5.52
CA ARG A 414 23.04 -17.16 5.62
C ARG A 414 23.38 -16.92 7.09
N ASP A 415 24.54 -17.37 7.53
CA ASP A 415 25.02 -17.12 8.88
C ASP A 415 25.34 -15.62 9.07
N ASP A 416 25.19 -15.11 10.29
CA ASP A 416 25.62 -13.75 10.61
C ASP A 416 27.16 -13.69 10.57
N LEU A 417 27.71 -12.94 9.61
CA LEU A 417 29.16 -12.85 9.40
C LEU A 417 29.92 -12.35 10.65
N LYS A 418 29.26 -11.63 11.56
CA LYS A 418 29.90 -11.17 12.80
C LYS A 418 30.29 -12.32 13.73
N THR A 419 29.61 -13.46 13.64
CA THR A 419 29.89 -14.65 14.47
C THR A 419 31.26 -15.26 14.17
N GLN A 420 31.85 -14.91 13.03
CA GLN A 420 33.17 -15.39 12.60
C GLN A 420 34.32 -14.52 13.11
N LEU A 421 34.03 -13.43 13.84
CA LEU A 421 35.01 -12.46 14.31
C LEU A 421 35.17 -12.52 15.83
N PRO A 422 36.40 -12.40 16.37
CA PRO A 422 36.59 -12.28 17.82
C PRO A 422 36.16 -10.89 18.30
N GLN A 423 35.20 -10.84 19.23
CA GLN A 423 34.69 -9.63 19.90
C GLN A 423 34.37 -8.45 18.94
N PRO A 424 33.43 -8.63 17.99
CA PRO A 424 33.17 -7.63 16.96
C PRO A 424 32.46 -6.39 17.53
N VAL A 425 32.94 -5.20 17.15
CA VAL A 425 32.20 -3.94 17.30
C VAL A 425 31.60 -3.56 15.96
N VAL A 426 30.28 -3.62 15.85
CA VAL A 426 29.56 -3.34 14.60
C VAL A 426 29.45 -1.81 14.39
N ARG A 427 30.15 -1.28 13.38
CA ARG A 427 30.02 0.13 12.98
C ARG A 427 28.97 0.34 11.90
N HIS A 428 28.90 -0.59 10.93
CA HIS A 428 27.92 -0.61 9.85
C HIS A 428 27.61 -2.07 9.49
N GLN A 429 26.34 -2.39 9.25
CA GLN A 429 25.92 -3.73 8.83
C GLN A 429 24.82 -3.58 7.77
N LYS A 430 25.17 -3.84 6.51
CA LYS A 430 24.24 -3.73 5.37
C LYS A 430 24.06 -5.04 4.61
N ILE A 431 24.91 -6.04 4.86
CA ILE A 431 24.82 -7.36 4.22
C ILE A 431 23.69 -8.15 4.90
N PRO A 432 22.65 -8.58 4.16
CA PRO A 432 21.57 -9.38 4.72
C PRO A 432 22.07 -10.75 5.20
N PHE A 433 21.50 -11.28 6.29
CA PHE A 433 21.76 -12.63 6.81
C PHE A 433 20.50 -13.23 7.45
N GLY A 434 20.51 -14.52 7.77
CA GLY A 434 19.37 -15.30 8.27
C GLY A 434 18.69 -16.12 7.18
N ARG A 435 17.51 -16.68 7.48
CA ARG A 435 16.72 -17.44 6.50
C ARG A 435 16.28 -16.54 5.34
N PHE A 436 16.25 -17.10 4.14
CA PHE A 436 15.82 -16.42 2.92
C PHE A 436 14.92 -17.34 2.10
N LYS A 437 13.97 -16.76 1.37
CA LYS A 437 13.17 -17.43 0.36
C LYS A 437 12.94 -16.52 -0.82
N LEU A 438 13.35 -16.98 -1.99
CA LEU A 438 13.18 -16.30 -3.26
C LEU A 438 12.26 -17.14 -4.15
N ASP A 439 11.20 -16.53 -4.65
CA ASP A 439 10.27 -17.14 -5.59
C ASP A 439 10.31 -16.33 -6.89
N ILE A 440 10.74 -16.97 -7.98
CA ILE A 440 10.94 -16.34 -9.29
C ILE A 440 9.95 -16.97 -10.25
N SER A 441 8.95 -16.18 -10.65
CA SER A 441 8.04 -16.56 -11.74
C SER A 441 8.76 -16.47 -13.08
N LEU A 442 8.61 -17.50 -13.92
CA LEU A 442 9.23 -17.56 -15.24
C LEU A 442 8.25 -17.08 -16.33
N PRO A 443 8.73 -16.31 -17.33
CA PRO A 443 7.88 -15.80 -18.41
C PRO A 443 7.36 -16.89 -19.37
N ALA A 444 7.98 -18.07 -19.38
CA ALA A 444 7.59 -19.21 -20.23
C ALA A 444 7.75 -20.55 -19.49
N GLU A 445 7.08 -21.58 -20.00
CA GLU A 445 7.28 -22.95 -19.50
C GLU A 445 8.66 -23.49 -19.88
N ILE A 446 9.33 -24.13 -18.93
CA ILE A 446 10.67 -24.70 -19.13
C ILE A 446 10.67 -26.23 -19.09
N GLU A 447 11.68 -26.82 -19.72
CA GLU A 447 12.00 -28.24 -19.60
C GLU A 447 12.68 -28.50 -18.25
N LEU A 448 12.12 -29.38 -17.41
CA LEU A 448 12.65 -29.66 -16.07
C LEU A 448 13.83 -30.65 -16.08
N VAL A 449 14.09 -31.30 -17.21
CA VAL A 449 15.10 -32.35 -17.31
C VAL A 449 16.47 -31.71 -17.55
N GLY A 450 17.48 -32.15 -16.79
CA GLY A 450 18.87 -31.77 -17.03
C GLY A 450 19.29 -30.40 -16.48
N ILE A 451 18.41 -29.67 -15.78
CA ILE A 451 18.74 -28.40 -15.15
C ILE A 451 19.82 -28.63 -14.08
N LYS A 452 20.97 -27.99 -14.26
CA LYS A 452 22.09 -28.00 -13.31
C LYS A 452 22.50 -26.57 -12.99
N PRO A 453 22.25 -26.10 -11.76
CA PRO A 453 22.74 -24.81 -11.33
C PRO A 453 24.26 -24.78 -11.24
N GLU A 454 24.85 -23.68 -11.70
CA GLU A 454 26.27 -23.41 -11.60
C GLU A 454 26.51 -22.35 -10.52
N ARG A 455 27.67 -22.44 -9.86
CA ARG A 455 28.04 -21.47 -8.84
C ARG A 455 29.46 -20.99 -9.06
N ASP A 456 29.60 -19.67 -9.15
CA ASP A 456 30.82 -19.02 -9.59
C ASP A 456 30.88 -17.62 -8.98
N ASP A 457 31.97 -17.30 -8.27
CA ASP A 457 32.22 -16.01 -7.62
C ASP A 457 31.06 -15.45 -6.76
N GLY A 458 30.32 -16.35 -6.09
CA GLY A 458 29.16 -15.97 -5.28
C GLY A 458 27.85 -15.86 -6.06
N LEU A 459 27.87 -15.96 -7.39
CA LEU A 459 26.67 -16.01 -8.22
C LEU A 459 26.17 -17.44 -8.37
N TYR A 460 24.85 -17.62 -8.27
CA TYR A 460 24.16 -18.87 -8.52
C TYR A 460 23.36 -18.76 -9.81
N LYS A 461 23.83 -19.46 -10.83
CA LYS A 461 23.37 -19.33 -12.22
C LYS A 461 22.51 -20.55 -12.56
N ILE A 462 21.29 -20.34 -13.03
CA ILE A 462 20.37 -21.39 -13.46
C ILE A 462 20.01 -21.10 -14.92
N LYS A 463 20.31 -22.06 -15.79
CA LYS A 463 19.89 -22.03 -17.19
C LYS A 463 18.74 -23.02 -17.37
N CYS A 464 17.65 -22.56 -17.97
CA CYS A 464 16.46 -23.35 -18.24
C CYS A 464 16.06 -23.21 -19.72
N SER A 465 15.97 -24.31 -20.45
CA SER A 465 15.47 -24.29 -21.83
C SER A 465 13.95 -24.22 -21.85
N LYS A 466 13.38 -23.40 -22.72
CA LYS A 466 11.94 -23.27 -22.88
C LYS A 466 11.36 -24.52 -23.54
N LYS A 467 10.15 -24.90 -23.15
CA LYS A 467 9.38 -25.90 -23.90
C LYS A 467 9.05 -25.35 -25.28
N LYS A 468 9.33 -26.13 -26.32
CA LYS A 468 8.91 -25.79 -27.68
C LYS A 468 7.41 -26.00 -27.83
N THR A 469 6.67 -24.94 -28.12
CA THR A 469 5.25 -25.03 -28.48
C THR A 469 5.14 -25.77 -29.82
N THR A 470 4.64 -27.00 -29.79
CA THR A 470 4.30 -27.72 -31.03
C THR A 470 2.93 -27.25 -31.47
N ALA A 471 2.88 -26.34 -32.45
CA ALA A 471 1.61 -25.98 -33.09
C ALA A 471 1.14 -27.16 -33.94
N ILE A 472 -0.02 -27.72 -33.60
CA ILE A 472 -0.71 -28.68 -34.45
C ILE A 472 -1.69 -27.87 -35.31
N TYR A 473 -1.44 -27.82 -36.62
CA TYR A 473 -2.42 -27.32 -37.57
C TYR A 473 -3.40 -28.45 -37.85
N LEU A 474 -4.68 -28.21 -37.56
CA LEU A 474 -5.77 -29.09 -37.98
C LEU A 474 -6.20 -28.66 -39.39
N GLU A 475 -6.39 -29.63 -40.29
CA GLU A 475 -6.99 -29.42 -41.61
C GLU A 475 -8.47 -29.06 -41.53
#